data_AF-A0A958C191-F1
#
_entry.id   AF-A0A958C191-F1
#
_cell.length_a   1.000
_cell.length_b   1.000
_cell.length_c   1.000
_cell.angle_alpha   90.00
_cell.angle_beta   90.00
_cell.angle_gamma   90.00
#
_symmetry.space_group_name_H-M   'P 1'
#
loop_
_entity.id
_entity.type
_entity.pdbx_description
1 polymer ?
#
loop_
_entity_poly.entity_id
_entity_poly.type
_entity_poly.pdbx_seq_one_letter_code
_entity_poly.pdbx_strand_id
1 'polypeptide(L)'
;MAGEILLYTLAYLLIFFGLIGSVLPLLPGPFLIFLGALVWAAVDGFSAVGWPTLLFLLILTLLAWASDLFLTTTLAKRAGASWKAVGGAIAGGLLAGIFLGGWIPVIGTLIATIGGAIAGILALEYLDKRNLNQAFQASKAYIGGYLLSSVFEATLAILMILVFVWQAFLVR
;
A
#
# COMPACT_ATOMS: atom_id res chain seq x y z
N MET A 1 -10.29 -27.89 -15.36
CA MET A 1 -11.21 -26.96 -16.07
C MET A 1 -11.87 -25.94 -15.13
N ALA A 2 -12.96 -26.24 -14.40
CA ALA A 2 -13.64 -25.22 -13.58
C ALA A 2 -12.77 -24.62 -12.45
N GLY A 3 -11.97 -25.45 -11.77
CA GLY A 3 -11.07 -24.99 -10.71
C GLY A 3 -9.93 -24.09 -11.20
N GLU A 4 -9.35 -24.39 -12.36
CA GLU A 4 -8.29 -23.56 -12.97
C GLU A 4 -8.82 -22.19 -13.40
N ILE A 5 -10.03 -22.15 -13.98
CA ILE A 5 -10.69 -20.88 -14.34
C ILE A 5 -10.89 -20.01 -13.10
N LEU A 6 -11.33 -20.61 -11.98
CA LEU A 6 -11.52 -19.89 -10.73
C LEU A 6 -10.20 -19.31 -10.19
N LEU A 7 -9.12 -20.08 -10.25
CA LEU A 7 -7.80 -19.64 -9.77
C LEU A 7 -7.19 -18.56 -10.67
N TYR A 8 -7.33 -18.65 -11.99
CA TYR A 8 -6.93 -17.57 -12.89
C TYR A 8 -7.74 -16.31 -12.66
N THR A 9 -9.05 -16.44 -12.46
CA THR A 9 -9.92 -15.30 -12.13
C THR A 9 -9.47 -14.65 -10.82
N LEU A 10 -9.19 -15.45 -9.79
CA LEU A 10 -8.66 -14.97 -8.52
C LEU A 10 -7.32 -14.24 -8.70
N ALA A 11 -6.40 -14.80 -9.48
CA ALA A 11 -5.12 -14.18 -9.77
C ALA A 11 -5.27 -12.79 -10.41
N TYR A 12 -6.14 -12.67 -11.42
CA TYR A 12 -6.40 -11.39 -12.08
C TYR A 12 -7.10 -10.39 -11.16
N LEU A 13 -8.02 -10.85 -10.31
CA LEU A 13 -8.64 -9.99 -9.30
C LEU A 13 -7.60 -9.49 -8.29
N LEU A 14 -6.69 -10.35 -7.81
CA LEU A 14 -5.62 -9.95 -6.90
C LEU A 14 -4.70 -8.90 -7.55
N ILE A 15 -4.30 -9.09 -8.80
CA ILE A 15 -3.49 -8.10 -9.54
C ILE A 15 -4.25 -6.78 -9.72
N PHE A 16 -5.53 -6.85 -10.09
CA PHE A 16 -6.36 -5.67 -10.30
C PHE A 16 -6.57 -4.87 -9.01
N PHE A 17 -6.97 -5.53 -7.92
CA PHE A 17 -7.11 -4.88 -6.61
C PHE A 17 -5.77 -4.47 -6.03
N GLY A 18 -4.68 -5.14 -6.38
CA GLY A 18 -3.33 -4.72 -6.01
C GLY A 18 -2.89 -3.43 -6.71
N LEU A 19 -3.24 -3.25 -7.99
CA LEU A 19 -3.01 -1.99 -8.70
C LEU A 19 -3.85 -0.85 -8.13
N ILE A 20 -5.11 -1.12 -7.78
CA ILE A 20 -5.93 -0.14 -7.06
C ILE A 20 -5.26 0.16 -5.71
N GLY A 21 -4.87 -0.89 -4.98
CA GLY A 21 -4.28 -0.82 -3.65
C GLY A 21 -2.97 -0.02 -3.59
N SER A 22 -2.14 -0.01 -4.62
CA SER A 22 -0.88 0.78 -4.61
C SER A 22 -1.10 2.30 -4.60
N VAL A 23 -2.35 2.73 -4.85
CA VAL A 23 -2.77 4.13 -4.75
C VAL A 23 -3.62 4.37 -3.49
N LEU A 24 -4.15 3.32 -2.86
CA LEU A 24 -4.98 3.43 -1.67
C LEU A 24 -4.16 3.14 -0.41
N PRO A 25 -4.17 3.99 0.64
CA PRO A 25 -3.33 3.83 1.83
C PRO A 25 -3.63 2.57 2.66
N LEU A 26 -4.76 1.91 2.43
CA LEU A 26 -5.21 0.79 3.26
C LEU A 26 -4.73 -0.57 2.74
N LEU A 27 -4.57 -0.72 1.42
CA LEU A 27 -4.34 -2.02 0.80
C LEU A 27 -2.86 -2.14 0.41
N PRO A 28 -2.16 -3.22 0.80
CA PRO A 28 -0.79 -3.43 0.38
C PRO A 28 -0.76 -3.85 -1.11
N GLY A 29 -0.76 -2.88 -2.01
CA GLY A 29 -0.96 -3.09 -3.44
C GLY A 29 0.03 -4.06 -4.09
N PRO A 30 1.35 -3.81 -3.98
CA PRO A 30 2.39 -4.69 -4.50
C PRO A 30 2.31 -6.12 -3.96
N PHE A 31 1.92 -6.28 -2.70
CA PHE A 31 1.75 -7.61 -2.10
C PHE A 31 0.62 -8.40 -2.77
N LEU A 32 -0.52 -7.74 -3.05
CA LEU A 32 -1.62 -8.36 -3.79
C LEU A 32 -1.22 -8.71 -5.23
N ILE A 33 -0.44 -7.85 -5.90
CA ILE A 33 0.07 -8.13 -7.26
C ILE A 33 0.98 -9.36 -7.23
N PHE A 34 1.89 -9.45 -6.26
CA PHE A 34 2.76 -10.61 -6.08
C PHE A 34 1.95 -11.89 -5.83
N LEU A 35 0.96 -11.86 -4.94
CA LEU A 35 0.09 -13.01 -4.68
C LEU A 35 -0.68 -13.43 -5.94
N GLY A 36 -1.20 -12.48 -6.70
CA GLY A 36 -1.89 -12.78 -7.95
C GLY A 36 -0.95 -13.42 -8.98
N ALA A 37 0.27 -12.91 -9.14
CA ALA A 37 1.28 -13.52 -10.00
C ALA A 37 1.68 -14.93 -9.53
N LEU A 38 1.78 -15.15 -8.21
CA LEU A 38 2.09 -16.46 -7.63
C LEU A 38 0.96 -17.47 -7.87
N VAL A 39 -0.30 -17.08 -7.66
CA VAL A 39 -1.47 -17.93 -7.96
C VAL A 39 -1.51 -18.25 -9.44
N TRP A 40 -1.30 -17.25 -10.31
CA TRP A 40 -1.26 -17.47 -11.76
C TRP A 40 -0.17 -18.46 -12.16
N ALA A 41 1.04 -18.26 -11.65
CA ALA A 41 2.19 -19.13 -11.92
C ALA A 41 1.95 -20.56 -11.44
N ALA A 42 1.31 -20.74 -10.28
CA ALA A 42 1.00 -22.06 -9.75
C ALA A 42 0.02 -22.84 -10.65
N VAL A 43 -0.97 -22.17 -11.23
CA VAL A 43 -1.91 -22.80 -12.19
C VAL A 43 -1.20 -23.15 -13.50
N ASP A 44 -0.29 -22.29 -13.95
CA ASP A 44 0.55 -22.51 -15.15
C ASP A 44 1.71 -23.49 -14.92
N GLY A 45 1.83 -24.10 -13.73
CA GLY A 45 2.92 -25.02 -13.39
C GLY A 45 4.31 -24.39 -13.38
N PHE A 46 4.39 -23.07 -13.16
CA PHE A 46 5.61 -22.26 -13.18
C PHE A 46 6.35 -22.28 -14.53
N SER A 47 5.62 -22.55 -15.63
CA SER A 47 6.23 -22.67 -16.96
C SER A 47 6.61 -21.32 -17.56
N ALA A 48 5.67 -20.36 -17.60
CA ALA A 48 5.91 -19.02 -18.11
C ALA A 48 6.43 -18.07 -17.01
N VAL A 49 5.91 -18.19 -15.78
CA VAL A 49 6.34 -17.38 -14.63
C VAL A 49 7.04 -18.28 -13.60
N GLY A 50 8.36 -18.43 -13.77
CA GLY A 50 9.18 -19.25 -12.88
C GLY A 50 9.62 -18.56 -11.58
N TRP A 51 10.31 -19.33 -10.72
CA TRP A 51 10.86 -18.86 -9.44
C TRP A 51 11.75 -17.60 -9.53
N PRO A 52 12.62 -17.42 -10.55
CA PRO A 52 13.42 -16.20 -10.65
C PRO A 52 12.56 -14.93 -10.77
N THR A 53 11.51 -14.99 -11.59
CA THR A 53 10.54 -13.89 -11.74
C THR A 53 9.81 -13.64 -10.44
N LEU A 54 9.33 -14.68 -9.75
CA LEU A 54 8.63 -14.54 -8.48
C LEU A 54 9.53 -13.95 -7.38
N LEU A 55 10.79 -14.36 -7.28
CA LEU A 55 11.75 -13.77 -6.34
C LEU A 55 12.00 -12.30 -6.66
N PHE A 56 12.12 -11.94 -7.93
CA PHE A 56 12.25 -10.54 -8.33
C PHE A 56 11.01 -9.71 -7.94
N LEU A 57 9.81 -10.21 -8.22
CA LEU A 57 8.55 -9.57 -7.81
C LEU A 57 8.43 -9.44 -6.28
N LEU A 58 8.91 -10.44 -5.53
CA LEU A 58 8.95 -10.39 -4.07
C LEU A 58 9.89 -9.28 -3.58
N ILE A 59 11.07 -9.13 -4.19
CA ILE A 59 12.00 -8.04 -3.85
C ILE A 59 11.34 -6.68 -4.11
N LEU A 60 10.68 -6.49 -5.27
CA LEU A 60 9.97 -5.24 -5.57
C LEU A 60 8.85 -4.96 -4.55
N THR A 61 8.13 -6.00 -4.12
CA THR A 61 7.10 -5.90 -3.07
C THR A 61 7.68 -5.39 -1.75
N LEU A 62 8.81 -5.97 -1.32
CA LEU A 62 9.47 -5.56 -0.08
C LEU A 62 10.03 -4.14 -0.17
N LEU A 63 10.56 -3.74 -1.33
CA LEU A 63 11.04 -2.37 -1.57
C LEU A 63 9.91 -1.35 -1.48
N ALA A 64 8.74 -1.68 -2.03
CA ALA A 64 7.56 -0.83 -1.93
C ALA A 64 7.12 -0.64 -0.47
N TRP A 65 6.92 -1.72 0.29
CA TRP A 65 6.56 -1.62 1.71
C TRP A 65 7.62 -0.89 2.54
N ALA A 66 8.90 -1.11 2.25
CA ALA A 66 9.97 -0.38 2.90
C ALA A 66 9.87 1.12 2.61
N SER A 67 9.49 1.52 1.39
CA SER A 67 9.31 2.93 1.03
C SER A 67 8.16 3.58 1.80
N ASP A 68 7.05 2.87 2.04
CA ASP A 68 5.91 3.40 2.81
C ASP A 68 6.31 3.73 4.22
N LEU A 69 6.97 2.79 4.90
CA LEU A 69 7.45 3.02 6.24
C LEU A 69 8.52 4.10 6.26
N PHE A 70 9.48 4.06 5.34
CA PHE A 70 10.62 4.97 5.37
C PHE A 70 10.21 6.41 5.05
N LEU A 71 9.44 6.65 3.99
CA LEU A 71 9.08 7.99 3.52
C LEU A 71 8.06 8.65 4.45
N THR A 72 7.01 7.95 4.85
CA THR A 72 5.99 8.53 5.75
C THR A 72 6.58 8.87 7.12
N THR A 73 7.39 7.98 7.70
CA THR A 73 8.01 8.22 9.01
C THR A 73 9.11 9.27 8.91
N THR A 74 9.99 9.21 7.91
CA THR A 74 11.11 10.15 7.80
C THR A 74 10.62 11.57 7.56
N LEU A 75 9.62 11.78 6.70
CA LEU A 75 9.08 13.12 6.47
C LEU A 75 8.35 13.65 7.71
N ALA A 76 7.53 12.83 8.37
CA ALA A 76 6.87 13.22 9.62
C ALA A 76 7.89 13.58 10.71
N LYS A 77 8.93 12.76 10.89
CA LYS A 77 10.01 12.99 11.87
C LYS A 77 10.83 14.24 11.54
N ARG A 78 11.13 14.50 10.26
CA ARG A 78 11.85 15.72 9.83
C ARG A 78 11.04 16.98 10.10
N ALA A 79 9.71 16.91 10.04
CA ALA A 79 8.83 18.01 10.47
C ALA A 79 8.69 18.10 12.01
N GLY A 80 9.42 17.29 12.76
CA GLY A 80 9.47 17.31 14.21
C GLY A 80 8.46 16.40 14.91
N ALA A 81 7.72 15.54 14.19
CA ALA A 81 6.72 14.67 14.81
C ALA A 81 7.32 13.76 15.92
N SER A 82 6.58 13.63 17.01
CA SER A 82 6.88 12.67 18.07
C SER A 82 6.66 11.23 17.59
N TRP A 83 7.31 10.25 18.24
CA TRP A 83 7.03 8.83 17.95
C TRP A 83 5.59 8.45 18.29
N LYS A 84 5.00 9.11 19.29
CA LYS A 84 3.58 8.97 19.63
C LYS A 84 2.71 9.40 18.46
N ALA A 85 2.98 10.56 17.85
CA ALA A 85 2.22 11.05 16.70
C ALA A 85 2.25 10.09 15.49
N VAL A 86 3.40 9.48 15.20
CA VAL A 86 3.50 8.44 14.16
C VAL A 86 2.63 7.23 14.51
N GLY A 87 2.68 6.76 15.76
CA GLY A 87 1.80 5.68 16.24
C GLY A 87 0.31 6.05 16.16
N GLY A 88 -0.05 7.30 16.46
CA GLY A 88 -1.40 7.82 16.31
C GLY A 88 -1.86 7.88 14.87
N ALA A 89 -0.98 8.18 13.92
CA ALA A 89 -1.30 8.14 12.50
C ALA A 89 -1.72 6.73 12.08
N ILE A 90 -0.93 5.73 12.46
CA ILE A 90 -1.16 4.33 12.11
C ILE A 90 -2.44 3.83 12.77
N ALA A 91 -2.58 4.02 14.10
CA ALA A 91 -3.74 3.57 14.84
C ALA A 91 -5.02 4.30 14.41
N GLY A 92 -4.95 5.63 14.28
CA GLY A 92 -6.07 6.46 13.85
C GLY A 92 -6.53 6.12 12.44
N GLY A 93 -5.60 5.89 11.51
CA GLY A 93 -5.90 5.48 10.14
C GLY A 93 -6.56 4.12 10.07
N LEU A 94 -6.01 3.11 10.76
CA LEU A 94 -6.58 1.76 10.81
C LEU A 94 -7.99 1.76 11.43
N LEU A 95 -8.15 2.39 12.60
CA LEU A 95 -9.44 2.44 13.29
C LEU A 95 -10.49 3.16 12.43
N ALA A 96 -10.15 4.33 11.88
CA ALA A 96 -11.09 5.06 11.05
C ALA A 96 -11.42 4.27 9.76
N GLY A 97 -10.43 3.68 9.09
CA GLY A 97 -10.65 2.86 7.90
C GLY A 97 -11.61 1.69 8.15
N ILE A 98 -11.47 0.99 9.27
CA ILE A 98 -12.32 -0.15 9.66
C ILE A 98 -13.73 0.32 10.06
N PHE A 99 -13.84 1.32 10.95
CA PHE A 99 -15.13 1.70 11.55
C PHE A 99 -15.93 2.70 10.73
N LEU A 100 -15.27 3.61 10.00
CA LEU A 100 -15.92 4.68 9.24
C LEU A 100 -15.95 4.38 7.72
N GLY A 101 -15.10 3.46 7.25
CA GLY A 101 -15.02 3.11 5.82
C GLY A 101 -16.20 2.28 5.30
N GLY A 102 -17.01 1.67 6.16
CA GLY A 102 -18.07 0.73 5.76
C GLY A 102 -19.27 1.34 5.02
N TRP A 103 -19.45 2.67 5.05
CA TRP A 103 -20.65 3.33 4.52
C TRP A 103 -20.58 3.63 3.02
N ILE A 104 -19.37 3.81 2.47
CA ILE A 104 -19.11 4.00 1.03
C ILE A 104 -17.87 3.16 0.69
N PRO A 105 -18.00 2.03 -0.03
CA PRO A 105 -16.87 1.17 -0.36
C PRO A 105 -15.80 1.96 -1.12
N VAL A 106 -14.52 1.73 -0.78
CA VAL A 106 -13.34 2.35 -1.39
C VAL A 106 -13.16 3.83 -1.05
N ILE A 107 -14.09 4.72 -1.43
CA ILE A 107 -13.94 6.17 -1.21
C ILE A 107 -14.11 6.53 0.27
N GLY A 108 -15.10 5.95 0.94
CA GLY A 108 -15.30 6.16 2.37
C GLY A 108 -14.10 5.67 3.18
N THR A 109 -13.57 4.51 2.80
CA THR A 109 -12.36 3.93 3.40
C THR A 109 -11.14 4.83 3.21
N LEU A 110 -10.89 5.37 2.01
CA LEU A 110 -9.81 6.31 1.76
C LEU A 110 -9.87 7.53 2.67
N ILE A 111 -11.01 8.21 2.64
CA ILE A 111 -11.23 9.45 3.40
C ILE A 111 -11.12 9.17 4.89
N ALA A 112 -11.69 8.06 5.35
CA ALA A 112 -11.60 7.64 6.73
C ALA A 112 -10.16 7.34 7.15
N THR A 113 -9.40 6.59 6.35
CA THR A 113 -8.02 6.19 6.70
C THR A 113 -7.10 7.41 6.76
N ILE A 114 -7.15 8.29 5.76
CA ILE A 114 -6.35 9.52 5.73
C ILE A 114 -6.82 10.47 6.84
N GLY A 115 -8.13 10.66 7.00
CA GLY A 115 -8.70 11.53 8.03
C GLY A 115 -8.38 11.05 9.45
N GLY A 116 -8.45 9.74 9.69
CA GLY A 116 -8.08 9.12 10.96
C GLY A 116 -6.60 9.25 11.26
N ALA A 117 -5.73 9.07 10.25
CA ALA A 117 -4.30 9.25 10.43
C ALA A 117 -3.95 10.71 10.78
N ILE A 118 -4.54 11.67 10.08
CA ILE A 118 -4.37 13.10 10.38
C ILE A 118 -4.91 13.42 11.77
N ALA A 119 -6.11 12.95 12.12
CA ALA A 119 -6.69 13.16 13.45
C ALA A 119 -5.82 12.57 14.57
N GLY A 120 -5.24 11.39 14.36
CA GLY A 120 -4.33 10.75 15.30
C GLY A 120 -3.03 11.54 15.50
N ILE A 121 -2.42 12.03 14.41
CA ILE A 121 -1.24 12.92 14.49
C ILE A 121 -1.61 14.20 15.22
N LEU A 122 -2.71 14.85 14.84
CA LEU A 122 -3.13 16.11 15.44
C LEU A 122 -3.37 15.96 16.95
N ALA A 123 -4.10 14.91 17.36
CA ALA A 123 -4.40 14.66 18.76
C ALA A 123 -3.12 14.39 19.57
N LEU A 124 -2.27 13.45 19.14
CA LEU A 124 -1.10 13.06 19.92
C LEU A 124 0.00 14.12 19.91
N GLU A 125 0.23 14.80 18.78
CA GLU A 125 1.24 15.86 18.72
C GLU A 125 0.78 17.11 19.48
N TYR A 126 -0.51 17.43 19.46
CA TYR A 126 -1.06 18.51 20.30
C TYR A 126 -0.99 18.18 21.78
N LEU A 127 -1.27 16.93 22.18
CA LEU A 127 -1.15 16.52 23.58
C LEU A 127 0.30 16.57 24.08
N ASP A 128 1.27 16.24 23.23
CA ASP A 128 2.69 16.21 23.60
C ASP A 128 3.31 17.62 23.65
N LYS A 129 3.00 18.48 22.68
CA LYS A 129 3.67 19.79 22.52
C LYS A 129 2.78 21.01 22.77
N ARG A 130 1.46 20.83 22.91
CA ARG A 130 0.45 21.90 23.05
C ARG A 130 0.52 23.00 21.99
N ASN A 131 1.03 22.66 20.80
CA ASN A 131 1.22 23.60 19.71
C ASN A 131 0.52 23.10 18.43
N LEU A 132 -0.58 23.76 18.06
CA LEU A 132 -1.35 23.41 16.87
C LEU A 132 -0.55 23.59 15.58
N ASN A 133 0.28 24.63 15.47
CA ASN A 133 1.09 24.87 14.28
C ASN A 133 2.06 23.71 14.04
N GLN A 134 2.64 23.16 15.11
CA GLN A 134 3.53 22.00 15.03
C GLN A 134 2.76 20.74 14.60
N ALA A 135 1.58 20.50 15.15
CA ALA A 135 0.72 19.37 14.79
C ALA A 135 0.26 19.43 13.32
N PHE A 136 -0.08 20.62 12.83
CA PHE A 136 -0.40 20.84 11.41
C PHE A 136 0.80 20.62 10.49
N GLN A 137 2.00 21.07 10.87
CA GLN A 137 3.22 20.82 10.09
C GLN A 137 3.55 19.33 10.03
N ALA A 138 3.44 18.61 11.15
CA ALA A 138 3.62 17.15 11.20
C ALA A 138 2.62 16.43 10.28
N SER A 139 1.35 16.83 10.31
CA SER A 139 0.31 16.24 9.45
C SER A 139 0.57 16.49 7.97
N LYS A 140 0.97 17.72 7.59
CA LYS A 140 1.34 18.06 6.21
C LYS A 140 2.54 17.23 5.72
N ALA A 141 3.54 17.05 6.57
CA ALA A 141 4.72 16.26 6.23
C ALA A 141 4.40 14.77 6.11
N TYR A 142 3.50 14.24 6.94
CA TYR A 142 3.00 12.88 6.80
C TYR A 142 2.26 12.67 5.47
N ILE A 143 1.36 13.60 5.09
CA ILE A 143 0.67 13.55 3.79
C ILE A 143 1.68 13.62 2.64
N GLY A 144 2.67 14.52 2.72
CA GLY A 144 3.71 14.61 1.70
C GLY A 144 4.54 13.32 1.59
N GLY A 145 4.88 12.70 2.72
CA GLY A 145 5.57 11.41 2.75
C GLY A 145 4.74 10.29 2.16
N TYR A 146 3.45 10.25 2.46
CA TYR A 146 2.51 9.28 1.90
C TYR A 146 2.36 9.45 0.38
N LEU A 147 2.17 10.68 -0.12
CA LEU A 147 2.05 10.93 -1.55
C LEU A 147 3.32 10.54 -2.31
N LEU A 148 4.49 10.88 -1.77
CA LEU A 148 5.76 10.49 -2.37
C LEU A 148 5.94 8.98 -2.39
N SER A 149 5.55 8.31 -1.30
CA SER A 149 5.60 6.85 -1.22
C SER A 149 4.63 6.20 -2.19
N SER A 150 3.39 6.68 -2.27
CA SER A 150 2.38 6.14 -3.17
C SER A 150 2.79 6.26 -4.65
N VAL A 151 3.49 7.34 -5.05
CA VAL A 151 4.05 7.44 -6.41
C VAL A 151 5.11 6.36 -6.66
N PHE A 152 5.99 6.13 -5.68
CA PHE A 152 7.02 5.09 -5.77
C PHE A 152 6.39 3.68 -5.78
N GLU A 153 5.44 3.42 -4.89
CA GLU A 153 4.66 2.19 -4.80
C GLU A 153 3.90 1.90 -6.09
N ALA A 154 3.20 2.90 -6.65
CA ALA A 154 2.50 2.78 -7.93
C ALA A 154 3.46 2.50 -9.09
N THR A 155 4.65 3.12 -9.09
CA THR A 155 5.69 2.86 -10.10
C THR A 155 6.16 1.41 -10.03
N LEU A 156 6.43 0.90 -8.82
CA LEU A 156 6.82 -0.49 -8.61
C LEU A 156 5.69 -1.47 -8.95
N ALA A 157 4.45 -1.15 -8.60
CA ALA A 157 3.27 -1.94 -8.95
C ALA A 157 3.12 -2.07 -10.48
N ILE A 158 3.25 -0.97 -11.23
CA ILE A 158 3.22 -0.99 -12.69
C ILE A 158 4.37 -1.84 -13.24
N LEU A 159 5.59 -1.66 -12.74
CA LEU A 159 6.74 -2.47 -13.14
C LEU A 159 6.51 -3.97 -12.90
N MET A 160 5.96 -4.34 -11.75
CA MET A 160 5.61 -5.72 -11.42
C MET A 160 4.61 -6.31 -12.41
N ILE A 161 3.56 -5.55 -12.76
CA ILE A 161 2.55 -5.98 -13.75
C ILE A 161 3.19 -6.13 -15.13
N LEU A 162 4.04 -5.20 -15.56
CA LEU A 162 4.72 -5.28 -16.85
C LEU A 162 5.61 -6.52 -16.93
N VAL A 163 6.39 -6.80 -15.89
CA VAL A 163 7.24 -8.00 -15.81
C VAL A 163 6.40 -9.27 -15.83
N PHE A 164 5.32 -9.30 -15.04
CA PHE A 164 4.39 -10.42 -15.03
C PHE A 164 3.79 -10.67 -16.42
N VAL A 165 3.22 -9.65 -17.07
CA VAL A 165 2.60 -9.76 -18.40
C VAL A 165 3.62 -10.18 -19.45
N TRP A 166 4.83 -9.61 -19.40
CA TRP A 166 5.91 -9.96 -20.33
C TRP A 166 6.28 -11.44 -20.22
N GLN A 167 6.54 -11.93 -19.00
CA GLN A 167 6.87 -13.34 -18.76
C GLN A 167 5.69 -14.26 -19.07
N ALA A 168 4.49 -13.88 -18.64
CA ALA A 168 3.30 -14.70 -18.77
C ALA A 168 2.78 -14.84 -20.21
N PHE A 169 3.08 -13.92 -21.14
CA PHE A 169 2.49 -13.92 -22.49
C PHE A 169 3.47 -13.71 -23.64
N LEU A 170 4.60 -13.05 -23.45
CA LEU A 170 5.52 -12.65 -24.53
C LEU A 170 6.77 -13.52 -24.62
N VAL A 171 7.17 -14.17 -23.54
CA VAL A 171 8.36 -15.05 -23.46
C VAL A 171 7.99 -16.54 -23.53
N ARG A 172 6.70 -16.86 -23.69
CA ARG A 172 6.19 -18.24 -23.86
C ARG A 172 6.87 -18.97 -25.02
#